data_AF-A0A2C9VK02-F1
#
_entry.id   AF-A0A2C9VK02-F1
#
_cell.length_a   1.000
_cell.length_b   1.000
_cell.length_c   1.000
_cell.angle_alpha   90.00
_cell.angle_beta   90.00
_cell.angle_gamma   90.00
#
_symmetry.space_group_name_H-M   'P 1'
#
loop_
_entity.id
_entity.type
_entity.pdbx_description
1 polymer ?
#
loop_
_entity_poly.entity_id
_entity_poly.type
_entity_poly.pdbx_seq_one_letter_code
_entity_poly.pdbx_strand_id
1 'polypeptide(L)' 'MEFEATSADNIHEHWNFRLCCERYRKPELTGDWLQFVSSKNLCKGNKIILTMELDEATGERSYTIRAEAKLMDECFVS' A
#
# COMPACT_ATOMS: atom_id res chain seq x y z
N MET A 1 6.78 -11.20 6.20
CA MET A 1 5.66 -10.74 7.05
C MET A 1 4.46 -10.56 6.15
N GLU A 2 3.32 -11.13 6.51
CA GLU A 2 2.06 -10.94 5.78
C GLU A 2 1.13 -10.07 6.62
N PHE A 3 0.39 -9.18 5.97
CA PHE A 3 -0.60 -8.34 6.61
C PHE A 3 -1.67 -7.94 5.59
N GLU A 4 -2.89 -7.81 6.07
CA GLU A 4 -3.99 -7.22 5.30
C GLU A 4 -4.02 -5.72 5.57
N ALA A 5 -4.19 -4.91 4.53
CA ALA A 5 -4.39 -3.48 4.65
C ALA A 5 -5.72 -3.06 4.02
N THR A 6 -6.48 -2.27 4.76
CA THR A 6 -7.75 -1.72 4.29
C THR A 6 -7.50 -0.42 3.52
N SER A 7 -8.24 -0.17 2.44
CA SER A 7 -8.15 1.10 1.74
C SER A 7 -8.68 2.24 2.60
N ALA A 8 -7.93 3.34 2.71
CA ALA A 8 -8.39 4.53 3.43
C ALA A 8 -9.66 5.14 2.82
N ASP A 9 -9.87 4.95 1.51
CA ASP A 9 -10.98 5.56 0.77
C ASP A 9 -12.21 4.64 0.71
N ASN A 10 -12.04 3.33 0.96
CA ASN A 10 -13.11 2.34 0.92
C ASN A 10 -12.85 1.21 1.91
N ILE A 11 -13.59 1.22 3.03
CA ILE A 11 -13.45 0.23 4.11
C ILE A 11 -13.75 -1.22 3.72
N HIS A 12 -14.40 -1.46 2.58
CA HIS A 12 -14.69 -2.80 2.08
C HIS A 12 -13.62 -3.33 1.12
N GLU A 13 -12.62 -2.50 0.79
CA GLU A 13 -11.52 -2.86 -0.10
C GLU A 13 -10.29 -3.22 0.75
N HIS A 14 -9.93 -4.50 0.73
CA HIS A 14 -8.81 -5.05 1.48
C HIS A 14 -7.74 -5.60 0.54
N TRP A 15 -6.49 -5.46 0.93
CA TRP A 15 -5.33 -5.85 0.14
C TRP A 15 -4.39 -6.70 0.98
N ASN A 16 -4.08 -7.91 0.50
CA ASN A 16 -3.19 -8.83 1.19
C ASN A 16 -1.76 -8.63 0.70
N PHE A 17 -0.94 -7.99 1.53
CA PHE A 17 0.45 -7.72 1.21
C PHE A 17 1.40 -8.65 1.94
N ARG A 18 2.53 -8.92 1.28
CA ARG A 18 3.66 -9.63 1.86
C ARG A 18 4.90 -8.73 1.79
N LEU A 19 5.41 -8.35 2.95
CA LEU A 19 6.68 -7.67 3.10
C LEU A 19 7.81 -8.70 3.24
N CYS A 20 8.70 -8.72 2.25
CA CYS A 20 9.93 -9.49 2.26
C CYS A 20 11.09 -8.59 2.72
N CYS A 21 11.68 -8.91 3.86
CA CYS A 21 12.85 -8.22 4.41
C CYS A 21 14.03 -9.20 4.44
N GLU A 22 14.66 -9.43 3.30
CA GLU A 22 15.89 -10.23 3.26
C GLU A 22 17.06 -9.41 3.81
N ARG A 23 17.93 -10.06 4.60
CA ARG A 23 19.08 -9.42 5.22
C ARG A 23 19.98 -8.83 4.13
N TYR A 24 20.26 -7.53 4.21
CA TYR A 24 21.05 -6.75 3.24
C TYR A 24 20.39 -6.44 1.89
N ARG A 25 19.12 -6.81 1.68
CA ARG A 25 18.34 -6.35 0.54
C ARG A 25 17.38 -5.26 0.95
N LYS A 26 17.02 -4.41 -0.03
CA LYS A 26 15.94 -3.46 0.14
C LYS A 26 14.65 -4.26 0.41
N PRO A 27 13.81 -3.84 1.37
CA PRO A 27 12.54 -4.51 1.60
C PRO A 27 11.65 -4.41 0.36
N GLU A 28 10.97 -5.50 0.06
CA GLU A 28 10.08 -5.63 -1.10
C GLU A 28 8.66 -5.92 -0.65
N LEU A 29 7.70 -5.17 -1.19
CA LEU A 29 6.28 -5.42 -0.98
C LEU A 29 5.74 -6.23 -2.17
N THR A 30 5.14 -7.36 -1.86
CA THR A 30 4.58 -8.34 -2.79
C THR A 30 3.16 -8.72 -2.35
N GLY A 31 2.57 -9.79 -2.91
CA GLY A 31 1.15 -10.13 -2.69
C GLY A 31 0.28 -9.40 -3.70
N ASP A 32 -0.79 -8.74 -3.24
CA ASP A 32 -1.74 -8.01 -4.11
C ASP A 32 -1.18 -6.67 -4.66
N TRP A 33 0.13 -6.46 -4.56
CA TRP A 33 0.80 -5.22 -4.94
C TRP A 33 0.50 -4.78 -6.37
N LEU A 34 0.59 -5.69 -7.34
CA LEU A 34 0.37 -5.33 -8.75
C LEU A 34 -1.11 -5.01 -9.03
N GLN A 35 -2.03 -5.71 -8.37
CA GLN A 35 -3.46 -5.47 -8.45
C GLN A 35 -3.82 -4.10 -7.86
N PHE A 36 -3.25 -3.75 -6.71
CA PHE A 36 -3.42 -2.44 -6.09
C PHE A 36 -2.88 -1.32 -6.99
N VAL A 37 -1.67 -1.45 -7.52
CA VAL A 37 -1.06 -0.47 -8.43
C VAL A 37 -1.94 -0.26 -9.68
N SER A 38 -2.45 -1.35 -10.25
CA SER A 38 -3.34 -1.30 -11.41
C SER A 38 -4.70 -0.68 -11.08
N SER A 39 -5.32 -1.04 -9.95
CA SER A 39 -6.67 -0.54 -9.60
C SER A 39 -6.68 0.95 -9.27
N LYS A 40 -5.58 1.47 -8.72
CA LYS A 40 -5.42 2.89 -8.40
C LYS A 40 -4.75 3.70 -9.52
N ASN A 41 -4.48 3.09 -10.68
CA ASN A 41 -3.80 3.71 -11.84
C ASN A 41 -2.48 4.39 -11.45
N LEU A 42 -1.68 3.74 -10.60
CA LEU A 42 -0.46 4.36 -10.06
C LEU A 42 0.65 4.38 -11.10
N CYS A 43 1.27 5.54 -11.21
CA CYS A 43 2.40 5.78 -12.08
C CYS A 43 3.60 6.31 -11.29
N LYS A 44 4.77 6.30 -11.94
CA LYS A 44 5.99 6.86 -11.35
C LYS A 44 5.76 8.30 -10.93
N GLY A 45 6.03 8.60 -9.66
CA GLY A 45 5.85 9.93 -9.08
C GLY A 45 4.60 10.09 -8.23
N ASN A 46 3.66 9.13 -8.28
CA ASN A 46 2.62 9.02 -7.26
C ASN A 46 3.21 8.54 -5.93
N LYS A 47 2.49 8.84 -4.84
CA LYS A 47 2.88 8.42 -3.50
C LYS A 47 1.92 7.36 -2.98
N ILE A 48 2.44 6.46 -2.17
CA ILE A 48 1.66 5.47 -1.44
C ILE A 48 1.98 5.67 0.03
N ILE A 49 0.95 5.70 0.85
CA ILE A 49 1.08 5.84 2.30
C ILE A 49 0.46 4.60 2.91
N LEU A 50 1.29 3.85 3.64
CA LEU A 50 0.89 2.71 4.45
C LEU A 50 1.00 3.13 5.91
N THR A 51 -0.12 3.12 6.61
CA THR A 51 -0.21 3.46 8.04
C THR A 51 -0.47 2.19 8.83
N MET A 52 0.17 2.08 10.00
CA MET A 52 -0.09 1.03 10.97
C MET A 52 -0.48 1.70 12.28
N GLU A 53 -1.61 1.30 12.82
CA GLU A 53 -2.09 1.71 14.14
C GLU A 53 -2.04 0.51 15.07
N LEU A 54 -1.68 0.77 16.34
CA LEU A 54 -1.65 -0.23 17.40
C LEU A 54 -2.69 0.18 18.44
N ASP A 55 -3.68 -0.67 18.65
CA ASP A 55 -4.54 -0.55 19.82
C ASP A 55 -3.73 -0.95 21.06
N GLU A 56 -3.42 0.02 21.94
CA GLU A 56 -2.60 -0.23 23.13
C GLU A 56 -3.31 -1.09 24.19
N ALA A 57 -4.64 -1.15 24.18
CA ALA A 57 -5.41 -1.94 25.13
C ALA A 57 -5.47 -3.42 24.73
N THR A 58 -5.59 -3.70 23.43
CA THR A 58 -5.72 -5.07 22.91
C THR A 58 -4.41 -5.61 22.32
N GLY A 59 -3.47 -4.74 21.95
CA GLY A 59 -2.27 -5.08 21.20
C GLY A 59 -2.53 -5.38 19.73
N GLU A 60 -3.75 -5.16 19.23
CA GLU A 60 -4.13 -5.42 17.85
C GLU A 60 -3.54 -4.37 16.90
N ARG A 61 -3.05 -4.82 15.74
CA ARG A 61 -2.50 -3.95 14.69
C ARG A 61 -3.48 -3.86 13.54
N SER A 62 -3.84 -2.64 13.16
CA SER A 62 -4.59 -2.36 11.94
C SER A 62 -3.69 -1.67 10.92
N TYR A 63 -3.88 -2.01 9.65
CA TYR A 63 -3.11 -1.42 8.56
C TYR A 63 -4.05 -0.77 7.57
N THR A 64 -3.69 0.43 7.14
CA THR A 64 -4.46 1.22 6.17
C THR A 64 -3.53 1.65 5.04
N ILE A 65 -3.99 1.52 3.79
CA ILE A 65 -3.25 1.96 2.60
C ILE A 65 -4.03 3.01 1.83
N ARG A 66 -3.33 4.05 1.37
CA ARG A 66 -3.87 5.02 0.42
C ARG A 66 -2.85 5.40 -0.64
N ALA A 67 -3.36 5.76 -1.82
CA ALA A 67 -2.54 6.32 -2.88
C ALA A 67 -2.85 7.80 -3.04
N GLU A 68 -1.80 8.60 -3.16
CA GLU A 68 -1.91 10.02 -3.49
C GLU A 68 -1.37 10.22 -4.91
N ALA A 69 -2.31 10.52 -5.82
CA ALA A 69 -1.95 10.97 -7.14
C ALA A 69 -1.24 12.33 -7.02
N LYS A 70 -0.13 12.47 -7.75
CA LYS A 70 0.46 13.80 -7.90
C LYS A 70 -0.47 14.59 -8.82
N LEU A 71 -1.06 15.68 -8.33
CA LEU A 71 -1.67 16.69 -9.18
C LEU A 71 -0.55 17.35 -9.99
N MET A 72 -0.18 16.80 -11.14
CA MET A 72 0.59 17.50 -12.18
C MET A 72 0.55 16.72 -13.48
N ASP A 73 -0.11 17.35 -14.46
CA ASP A 73 -0.17 17.17 -15.92
C ASP A 73 0.20 15.81 -16.50
N GLU A 74 -0.82 15.20 -17.13
CA GLU A 74 -0.75 14.28 -18.26
C GLU A 74 0.43 13.30 -18.25
N CYS A 75 0.17 12.09 -17.74
CA CYS A 75 1.02 10.94 -18.02
C CYS A 75 1.02 10.67 -19.53
N PHE A 76 1.97 11.27 -20.26
CA PHE A 76 2.30 10.85 -21.61
C PHE A 76 2.87 9.43 -21.54
N VAL A 77 2.07 8.48 -22.01
CA VAL A 77 2.54 7.15 -22.35
C VAL A 77 3.34 7.29 -23.65
N SER A 78 4.66 7.14 -23.57
CA SER A 78 5.56 6.97 -24.72
C SER A 78 5.52 5.55 -25.26
#